data_AF-A0A081BS64-F1
#
_entry.id   AF-A0A081BS64-F1
#
_cell.length_a   1.000
_cell.length_b   1.000
_cell.length_c   1.000
_cell.angle_alpha   90.00
_cell.angle_beta   90.00
_cell.angle_gamma   90.00
#
_symmetry.space_group_name_H-M   'P 1'
#
loop_
_entity.id
_entity.type
_entity.pdbx_description
1 polymer ?
#
loop_
_entity_poly.entity_id
_entity_poly.type
_entity_poly.pdbx_seq_one_letter_code
_entity_poly.pdbx_strand_id
1 'polypeptide(L)'
;MQIEETAPYLCADLTICNGDFERGFEYWFSLKNSQLTPGRTGTGVHIDTDAKNSDIIQTIPGTFPTGATYRATAWCNASAGTTCQLFFGDSNVVNGPAYEHAGRHRLAGNGDWQQLSVTIAFTHQEQMQVYLYGGTGSVYDDVQITQVTPAPAAASSMMMTAREAAPETEAAPQPVPEPGMLALFGLGAAGLACLWRYVRRRS
;
A
#
# COMPACT_ATOMS: atom_id res chain seq x y z
N MET A 1 7.91 -30.09 8.26
CA MET A 1 7.27 -29.02 9.05
C MET A 1 7.19 -27.82 8.11
N GLN A 2 6.07 -27.71 7.39
CA GLN A 2 5.78 -26.53 6.57
C GLN A 2 5.54 -25.38 7.52
N ILE A 3 6.33 -24.32 7.39
CA ILE A 3 6.02 -23.04 8.02
C ILE A 3 4.86 -22.51 7.19
N GLU A 4 3.66 -22.64 7.74
CA GLU A 4 2.46 -22.07 7.17
C GLU A 4 2.62 -20.55 7.26
N GLU A 5 2.86 -19.92 6.11
CA GLU A 5 2.93 -18.48 5.91
C GLU A 5 1.52 -17.91 6.03
N THR A 6 0.99 -17.88 7.25
CA THR A 6 -0.33 -17.30 7.52
C THR A 6 -0.19 -15.81 7.83
N ALA A 7 -0.60 -15.02 6.83
CA ALA A 7 -1.09 -13.64 6.86
C ALA A 7 -0.06 -12.49 6.78
N PRO A 8 0.22 -12.01 5.55
CA PRO A 8 0.47 -10.59 5.31
C PRO A 8 -0.65 -9.86 4.51
N TYR A 9 -1.78 -10.49 4.21
CA TYR A 9 -2.71 -9.97 3.18
C TYR A 9 -3.97 -9.23 3.65
N LEU A 10 -4.22 -9.04 4.95
CA LEU A 10 -5.49 -8.41 5.39
C LEU A 10 -5.52 -6.88 5.36
N CYS A 11 -4.47 -6.21 4.87
CA CYS A 11 -4.47 -4.75 4.68
C CYS A 11 -4.75 -4.31 3.22
N ALA A 12 -4.99 -5.24 2.30
CA ALA A 12 -4.96 -4.95 0.86
C ALA A 12 -6.27 -4.38 0.26
N ASP A 13 -7.42 -4.52 0.92
CA ASP A 13 -8.68 -4.02 0.37
C ASP A 13 -9.06 -2.64 0.95
N LEU A 14 -8.33 -1.61 0.49
CA LEU A 14 -8.74 -0.20 0.30
C LEU A 14 -9.65 0.49 1.36
N THR A 15 -9.53 0.10 2.63
CA THR A 15 -9.90 0.89 3.83
C THR A 15 -8.75 0.73 4.82
N ILE A 16 -7.61 1.30 4.45
CA ILE A 16 -6.30 0.76 4.85
C ILE A 16 -6.00 1.14 6.30
N CYS A 17 -6.04 0.12 7.16
CA CYS A 17 -5.68 0.10 8.58
C CYS A 17 -6.62 0.90 9.51
N ASN A 18 -7.66 0.24 10.04
CA ASN A 18 -8.38 0.73 11.21
C ASN A 18 -7.58 0.36 12.47
N GLY A 19 -7.04 1.35 13.17
CA GLY A 19 -6.52 1.17 14.53
C GLY A 19 -7.63 1.42 15.53
N ASP A 20 -8.61 0.52 15.59
CA ASP A 20 -9.68 0.51 16.59
C ASP A 20 -9.30 -0.25 17.88
N PHE A 21 -8.09 -0.81 17.93
CA PHE A 21 -7.52 -1.50 19.09
C PHE A 21 -8.34 -2.68 19.65
N GLU A 22 -9.41 -3.11 18.98
CA GLU A 22 -10.26 -4.23 19.44
C GLU A 22 -9.52 -5.58 19.37
N ARG A 23 -8.49 -5.65 18.53
CA ARG A 23 -7.56 -6.78 18.43
C ARG A 23 -6.24 -6.52 19.17
N GLY A 24 -6.24 -5.53 20.06
CA GLY A 24 -5.06 -5.06 20.76
C GLY A 24 -4.03 -4.43 19.82
N PHE A 25 -2.76 -4.78 20.00
CA PHE A 25 -1.62 -4.18 19.28
C PHE A 25 -1.20 -4.95 18.02
N GLU A 26 -2.07 -5.79 17.44
CA GLU A 26 -1.70 -6.68 16.32
C GLU A 26 -0.99 -5.97 15.16
N TYR A 27 -1.39 -4.74 14.85
CA TYR A 27 -0.80 -3.93 13.78
C TYR A 27 0.09 -2.80 14.29
N TRP A 28 0.25 -2.67 15.60
CA TRP A 28 0.96 -1.58 16.24
C TRP A 28 2.25 -2.11 16.86
N PHE A 29 3.37 -1.57 16.42
CA PHE A 29 4.60 -1.69 17.17
C PHE A 29 4.51 -0.77 18.38
N SER A 30 4.31 -1.40 19.53
CA SER A 30 4.27 -0.76 20.83
C SER A 30 5.57 -1.02 21.59
N LEU A 31 6.11 0.04 22.18
CA LEU A 31 7.10 -0.09 23.24
C LEU A 31 6.38 -0.20 24.60
N LYS A 32 7.08 -0.71 25.61
CA LYS A 32 6.53 -1.20 26.90
C LYS A 32 5.61 -0.24 27.69
N ASN A 33 5.42 0.99 27.24
CA ASN A 33 4.66 2.07 27.86
C ASN A 33 3.27 2.31 27.25
N SER A 34 2.75 1.44 26.39
CA SER A 34 1.34 1.54 25.96
C SER A 34 0.46 0.45 26.57
N GLN A 35 -0.77 0.84 26.91
CA GLN A 35 -1.74 -0.01 27.59
C GLN A 35 -3.09 0.11 26.88
N LEU A 36 -3.75 -1.03 26.67
CA LEU A 36 -5.14 -1.02 26.23
C LEU A 36 -6.03 -0.53 27.37
N THR A 37 -7.00 0.31 27.05
CA THR A 37 -7.89 0.98 28.00
C THR A 37 -9.26 1.19 27.34
N PRO A 38 -10.33 1.55 28.07
CA PRO A 38 -11.58 1.93 27.40
C PRO A 38 -11.38 3.11 26.43
N GLY A 39 -11.81 2.90 25.19
CA GLY A 39 -11.73 3.85 24.09
C GLY A 39 -13.03 4.62 23.88
N ARG A 40 -13.11 5.27 22.72
CA ARG A 40 -14.30 5.96 22.22
C ARG A 40 -15.36 4.95 21.80
N THR A 41 -14.94 3.86 21.15
CA THR A 41 -15.81 2.77 20.70
C THR A 41 -15.22 1.42 21.07
N GLY A 42 -15.22 1.10 22.36
CA GLY A 42 -14.71 -0.17 22.86
C GLY A 42 -13.34 -0.01 23.49
N THR A 43 -12.30 -0.50 22.82
CA THR A 43 -10.92 -0.49 23.28
C THR A 43 -10.16 0.65 22.62
N GLY A 44 -9.45 1.44 23.42
CA GLY A 44 -8.48 2.43 22.95
C GLY A 44 -7.10 2.13 23.49
N VAL A 45 -6.16 3.03 23.22
CA VAL A 45 -4.80 2.95 23.73
C VAL A 45 -4.42 4.17 24.56
N HIS A 46 -3.91 3.92 25.76
CA HIS A 46 -3.14 4.89 26.52
C HIS A 46 -1.64 4.68 26.28
N ILE A 47 -0.88 5.76 26.16
CA ILE A 47 0.58 5.72 25.98
C ILE A 47 1.19 6.60 27.06
N ASP A 48 1.84 5.96 28.04
CA ASP A 48 2.50 6.63 29.14
C ASP A 48 3.72 7.43 28.64
N THR A 49 3.94 8.58 29.26
CA THR A 49 5.18 9.34 29.02
C THR A 49 6.36 8.62 29.68
N ASP A 50 7.42 8.40 28.91
CA ASP A 50 8.71 7.93 29.42
C ASP A 50 9.88 8.77 28.86
N ALA A 51 11.08 8.54 29.39
CA ALA A 51 12.26 9.32 29.04
C ALA A 51 12.87 8.99 27.66
N LYS A 52 12.32 8.02 26.91
CA LYS A 52 12.98 7.47 25.72
C LYS A 52 12.08 7.46 24.48
N ASN A 53 10.88 6.90 24.56
CA ASN A 53 9.97 6.73 23.44
C ASN A 53 8.52 6.75 23.93
N SER A 54 7.87 7.91 23.87
CA SER A 54 6.45 8.03 24.20
C SER A 54 5.63 7.97 22.92
N ASP A 55 5.67 6.84 22.22
CA ASP A 55 4.90 6.63 21.00
C ASP A 55 4.63 5.16 20.71
N ILE A 56 3.58 4.91 19.93
CA ILE A 56 3.35 3.65 19.22
C ILE A 56 3.28 3.93 17.73
N ILE A 57 3.70 2.94 16.95
CA ILE A 57 3.92 3.09 15.52
C ILE A 57 3.14 2.01 14.78
N GLN A 58 2.46 2.37 13.72
CA GLN A 58 1.95 1.43 12.74
C GLN A 58 2.62 1.71 11.40
N THR A 59 3.35 0.72 10.89
CA THR A 59 3.82 0.73 9.50
C THR A 59 2.73 0.20 8.60
N ILE A 60 2.32 1.00 7.63
CA ILE A 60 1.26 0.64 6.69
C ILE A 60 1.85 -0.29 5.62
N PRO A 61 1.31 -1.52 5.46
CA PRO A 61 1.80 -2.44 4.46
C PRO A 61 1.66 -1.90 3.05
N GLY A 62 2.62 -2.24 2.20
CA GLY A 62 2.64 -1.85 0.79
C GLY A 62 3.50 -0.62 0.52
N THR A 63 3.37 -0.13 -0.71
CA THR A 63 4.12 1.03 -1.18
C THR A 63 3.17 1.96 -1.94
N PHE A 64 3.22 3.23 -1.59
CA PHE A 64 2.21 4.21 -1.96
C PHE A 64 2.74 5.08 -3.11
N PRO A 65 1.98 5.25 -4.19
CA PRO A 65 2.49 5.85 -5.42
C PRO A 65 2.71 7.36 -5.30
N THR A 66 3.71 7.86 -6.03
CA THR A 66 3.91 9.29 -6.31
C THR A 66 2.62 9.94 -6.81
N GLY A 67 2.36 11.16 -6.35
CA GLY A 67 1.23 11.99 -6.76
C GLY A 67 -0.08 11.65 -6.05
N ALA A 68 -0.15 10.56 -5.29
CA ALA A 68 -1.31 10.27 -4.45
C ALA A 68 -1.28 11.12 -3.17
N THR A 69 -2.47 11.45 -2.67
CA THR A 69 -2.68 12.14 -1.38
C THR A 69 -3.44 11.23 -0.44
N TYR A 70 -2.97 11.15 0.80
CA TYR A 70 -3.59 10.36 1.87
C TYR A 70 -3.86 11.23 3.09
N ARG A 71 -4.87 10.84 3.86
CA ARG A 71 -5.21 11.45 5.14
C ARG A 71 -5.24 10.38 6.21
N ALA A 72 -4.56 10.63 7.32
CA ALA A 72 -4.70 9.88 8.55
C ALA A 72 -5.52 10.69 9.56
N THR A 73 -6.43 10.04 10.27
CA THR A 73 -7.15 10.61 11.40
C THR A 73 -7.04 9.70 12.61
N ALA A 74 -7.15 10.27 13.80
CA ALA A 74 -7.28 9.53 15.06
C ALA A 74 -8.18 10.32 16.00
N TRP A 75 -9.00 9.63 16.78
CA TRP A 75 -9.68 10.26 17.91
C TRP A 75 -8.78 10.21 19.13
N CYS A 76 -8.79 11.28 19.93
CA CYS A 76 -8.05 11.35 21.17
C CYS A 76 -8.88 12.04 22.25
N ASN A 77 -8.87 11.46 23.44
CA ASN A 77 -9.34 12.10 24.66
C ASN A 77 -8.13 12.44 25.53
N ALA A 78 -7.98 13.71 25.89
CA ALA A 78 -6.96 14.15 26.80
C ALA A 78 -7.50 15.25 27.72
N SER A 79 -7.10 15.21 28.99
CA SER A 79 -7.43 16.27 29.95
C SER A 79 -6.75 17.59 29.62
N ALA A 80 -7.28 18.69 30.15
CA ALA A 80 -6.64 19.99 30.06
C ALA A 80 -5.21 19.95 30.62
N GLY A 81 -4.26 20.51 29.85
CA GLY A 81 -2.82 20.47 30.18
C GLY A 81 -2.05 19.30 29.52
N THR A 82 -2.76 18.34 28.92
CA THR A 82 -2.17 17.28 28.09
C THR A 82 -2.35 17.61 26.61
N THR A 83 -1.49 17.08 25.74
CA THR A 83 -1.58 17.27 24.28
C THR A 83 -1.67 15.92 23.59
N CYS A 84 -2.65 15.78 22.71
CA CYS A 84 -2.70 14.69 21.74
C CYS A 84 -1.82 15.04 20.54
N GLN A 85 -1.10 14.07 19.98
CA GLN A 85 -0.29 14.26 18.79
C GLN A 85 -0.34 13.04 17.87
N LEU A 86 -0.60 13.33 16.60
CA LEU A 86 -0.60 12.39 15.48
C LEU A 86 0.52 12.79 14.52
N PHE A 87 1.33 11.82 14.10
CA PHE A 87 2.20 11.94 12.93
C PHE A 87 1.71 10.99 11.84
N PHE A 88 1.86 11.44 10.59
CA PHE A 88 1.61 10.61 9.42
C PHE A 88 2.60 10.99 8.31
N GLY A 89 3.26 10.01 7.72
CA GLY A 89 4.25 10.23 6.67
C GLY A 89 5.20 9.07 6.46
N ASP A 90 6.19 9.29 5.61
CA ASP A 90 7.42 8.50 5.59
C ASP A 90 8.26 8.87 6.82
N SER A 91 8.81 7.87 7.50
CA SER A 91 9.72 8.05 8.64
C SER A 91 10.91 7.09 8.57
N ASN A 92 11.06 6.42 7.44
CA ASN A 92 12.16 5.51 7.16
C ASN A 92 12.85 5.86 5.84
N VAL A 93 14.01 5.27 5.60
CA VAL A 93 14.87 5.57 4.45
C VAL A 93 14.71 4.55 3.32
N VAL A 94 13.49 4.03 3.11
CA VAL A 94 13.28 2.91 2.17
C VAL A 94 13.43 3.36 0.72
N ASN A 95 12.78 4.45 0.32
CA ASN A 95 12.80 4.94 -1.08
C ASN A 95 13.23 6.42 -1.22
N GLY A 96 13.61 7.06 -0.11
CA GLY A 96 14.04 8.46 -0.05
C GLY A 96 14.63 8.82 1.32
N PRO A 97 15.02 10.09 1.54
CA PRO A 97 15.30 10.60 2.87
C PRO A 97 14.08 10.46 3.79
N ALA A 98 14.27 10.02 5.03
CA ALA A 98 13.17 9.93 5.98
C ALA A 98 12.59 11.32 6.30
N TYR A 99 11.27 11.37 6.52
CA TYR A 99 10.50 12.55 6.89
C TYR A 99 10.41 13.62 5.79
N GLU A 100 10.55 13.23 4.53
CA GLU A 100 10.42 14.16 3.40
C GLU A 100 8.95 14.55 3.15
N HIS A 101 8.02 13.61 3.35
CA HIS A 101 6.58 13.70 3.11
C HIS A 101 5.81 13.34 4.37
N ALA A 102 5.93 14.19 5.39
CA ALA A 102 5.29 13.96 6.66
C ALA A 102 4.57 15.19 7.22
N GLY A 103 3.55 14.93 8.02
CA GLY A 103 2.83 15.95 8.76
C GLY A 103 2.63 15.55 10.22
N ARG A 104 2.36 16.56 11.05
CA ARG A 104 2.00 16.39 12.46
C ARG A 104 0.81 17.26 12.80
N HIS A 105 -0.09 16.75 13.61
CA HIS A 105 -1.17 17.53 14.20
C HIS A 105 -1.07 17.37 15.72
N ARG A 106 -1.13 18.49 16.44
CA ARG A 106 -1.24 18.56 17.90
C ARG A 106 -2.54 19.23 18.30
N LEU A 107 -3.25 18.65 19.27
CA LEU A 107 -4.43 19.24 19.90
C LEU A 107 -4.24 19.28 21.41
N ALA A 108 -4.44 20.45 22.00
CA ALA A 108 -4.53 20.57 23.46
C ALA A 108 -5.81 19.89 23.93
N GLY A 109 -5.68 19.03 24.94
CA GLY A 109 -6.80 18.32 25.52
C GLY A 109 -7.78 19.26 26.21
N ASN A 110 -9.06 18.96 26.09
CA ASN A 110 -10.15 19.68 26.74
C ASN A 110 -11.04 18.77 27.60
N GLY A 111 -10.67 17.50 27.78
CA GLY A 111 -11.44 16.48 28.47
C GLY A 111 -12.44 15.71 27.60
N ASP A 112 -12.71 16.19 26.38
CA ASP A 112 -13.60 15.53 25.42
C ASP A 112 -12.81 14.76 24.36
N TRP A 113 -13.50 13.88 23.63
CA TRP A 113 -12.93 13.26 22.43
C TRP A 113 -12.81 14.29 21.30
N GLN A 114 -11.60 14.45 20.77
CA GLN A 114 -11.27 15.36 19.69
C GLN A 114 -10.57 14.60 18.56
N GLN A 115 -10.81 15.00 17.31
CA GLN A 115 -10.22 14.32 16.16
C GLN A 115 -8.97 15.03 15.66
N LEU A 116 -7.86 14.30 15.57
CA LEU A 116 -6.65 14.70 14.85
C LEU A 116 -6.78 14.31 13.38
N SER A 117 -6.15 15.10 12.51
CA SER A 117 -6.13 14.86 11.06
C SER A 117 -4.85 15.40 10.45
N VAL A 118 -4.14 14.58 9.68
CA VAL A 118 -2.95 14.93 8.91
C VAL A 118 -3.17 14.48 7.47
N THR A 119 -2.95 15.36 6.49
CA THR A 119 -3.03 15.02 5.06
C THR A 119 -1.68 15.31 4.40
N ILE A 120 -1.17 14.34 3.63
CA ILE A 120 0.12 14.41 2.94
C ILE A 120 -0.03 14.01 1.48
N ALA A 121 0.77 14.61 0.61
CA ALA A 121 0.90 14.23 -0.79
C ALA A 121 2.33 13.73 -1.02
N PHE A 122 2.45 12.58 -1.69
CA PHE A 122 3.75 11.98 -1.97
C PHE A 122 4.33 12.49 -3.29
N THR A 123 5.63 12.82 -3.32
CA THR A 123 6.35 13.08 -4.57
C THR A 123 7.22 11.89 -5.01
N HIS A 124 7.38 10.90 -4.13
CA HIS A 124 8.05 9.63 -4.41
C HIS A 124 7.16 8.44 -4.05
N GLN A 125 7.54 7.26 -4.50
CA GLN A 125 6.90 6.04 -4.07
C GLN A 125 7.42 5.69 -2.67
N GLU A 126 6.57 5.65 -1.65
CA GLU A 126 7.03 5.56 -0.24
C GLU A 126 6.30 4.51 0.59
N GLN A 127 6.89 4.15 1.74
CA GLN A 127 6.21 3.42 2.80
C GLN A 127 5.65 4.41 3.82
N MET A 128 4.40 4.19 4.26
CA MET A 128 3.75 5.08 5.23
C MET A 128 3.85 4.55 6.65
N GLN A 129 3.91 5.47 7.61
CA GLN A 129 3.80 5.17 9.03
C GLN A 129 2.85 6.17 9.72
N VAL A 130 2.14 5.67 10.72
CA VAL A 130 1.35 6.47 11.66
C VAL A 130 1.99 6.35 13.03
N TYR A 131 2.15 7.48 13.72
CA TYR A 131 2.58 7.49 15.11
C TYR A 131 1.53 8.20 15.95
N LEU A 132 1.22 7.60 17.08
CA LEU A 132 0.48 8.24 18.17
C LEU A 132 1.47 8.48 19.29
N TYR A 133 1.54 9.72 19.79
CA TYR A 133 2.48 10.07 20.85
C TYR A 133 1.78 10.09 22.21
N GLY A 134 2.46 9.54 23.20
CA GLY A 134 2.03 9.55 24.59
C GLY A 134 2.14 10.90 25.26
N GLY A 135 1.41 10.99 26.35
CA GLY A 135 1.23 12.13 27.21
C GLY A 135 0.44 11.65 28.42
N THR A 136 0.70 12.23 29.60
CA THR A 136 0.00 11.83 30.82
C THR A 136 -1.52 11.96 30.63
N GLY A 137 -2.21 10.82 30.63
CA GLY A 137 -3.67 10.75 30.49
C GLY A 137 -4.25 10.99 29.08
N SER A 138 -3.49 10.85 27.98
CA SER A 138 -4.07 10.82 26.63
C SER A 138 -4.48 9.41 26.21
N VAL A 139 -5.70 9.23 25.72
CA VAL A 139 -6.21 7.98 25.14
C VAL A 139 -6.53 8.20 23.68
N TYR A 140 -6.10 7.29 22.81
CA TYR A 140 -6.40 7.30 21.37
C TYR A 140 -7.32 6.16 20.98
N ASP A 141 -8.11 6.38 19.93
CA ASP A 141 -8.99 5.38 19.33
C ASP A 141 -9.29 5.73 17.85
N ASP A 142 -9.90 4.81 17.11
CA ASP A 142 -10.47 5.01 15.78
C ASP A 142 -9.46 5.63 14.78
N VAL A 143 -8.26 5.04 14.68
CA VAL A 143 -7.27 5.48 13.70
C VAL A 143 -7.70 5.03 12.31
N GLN A 144 -7.78 5.97 11.36
CA GLN A 144 -8.18 5.68 9.98
C GLN A 144 -7.22 6.31 9.00
N ILE A 145 -6.93 5.61 7.91
CA ILE A 145 -6.19 6.15 6.77
C ILE A 145 -7.03 6.01 5.52
N THR A 146 -7.13 7.09 4.77
CA THR A 146 -7.94 7.14 3.56
C THR A 146 -7.16 7.82 2.44
N GLN A 147 -7.25 7.25 1.24
CA GLN A 147 -6.79 7.92 0.04
C GLN A 147 -7.74 9.08 -0.29
N VAL A 148 -7.21 10.30 -0.34
CA VAL A 148 -7.97 11.51 -0.65
C VAL A 148 -7.97 11.77 -2.15
N THR A 149 -6.79 11.65 -2.77
CA THR A 149 -6.61 11.83 -4.21
C THR A 149 -5.77 10.67 -4.72
N PRO A 150 -6.24 9.92 -5.74
CA PRO A 150 -5.43 8.89 -6.35
C PRO A 150 -4.21 9.48 -7.04
N ALA A 151 -3.16 8.70 -7.22
CA ALA A 151 -2.07 9.10 -8.09
C ALA A 151 -2.63 9.44 -9.48
N PRO A 152 -2.06 10.42 -10.20
CA PRO A 152 -2.40 10.63 -11.60
C PRO A 152 -2.28 9.28 -12.29
N ALA A 153 -3.33 8.86 -13.00
CA ALA A 153 -3.18 7.72 -13.89
C ALA A 153 -1.98 8.05 -14.77
N ALA A 154 -0.95 7.22 -14.75
CA ALA A 154 0.04 7.27 -15.82
C ALA A 154 -0.80 7.22 -17.09
N ALA A 155 -0.68 8.24 -17.93
CA ALA A 155 -1.23 8.16 -19.27
C ALA A 155 -0.47 7.00 -19.91
N SER A 156 -0.98 5.77 -19.72
CA SER A 156 -0.58 4.62 -20.50
C SER A 156 -0.74 5.11 -21.91
N SER A 157 0.40 5.21 -22.59
CA SER A 157 0.48 5.25 -24.04
C SER A 157 -0.38 4.10 -24.55
N MET A 158 -1.68 4.34 -24.68
CA MET A 158 -2.48 3.73 -25.72
C MET A 158 -1.98 4.41 -27.00
N MET A 159 -0.77 4.04 -27.41
CA MET A 159 -0.58 3.71 -28.82
C MET A 159 -1.54 2.55 -29.09
N MET A 160 -2.83 2.88 -29.25
CA MET A 160 -3.57 2.31 -30.36
C MET A 160 -2.67 2.61 -31.54
N THR A 161 -1.90 1.60 -31.94
CA THR A 161 -1.46 1.48 -33.32
C THR A 161 -2.76 1.58 -34.09
N ALA A 162 -3.07 2.78 -34.56
CA ALA A 162 -3.90 2.96 -35.73
C ALA A 162 -3.14 2.21 -36.83
N ARG A 163 -3.36 0.90 -36.90
CA ARG A 163 -3.29 0.19 -38.15
C ARG A 163 -4.39 0.86 -38.94
N GLU A 164 -3.99 1.89 -39.67
CA GLU A 164 -4.69 2.38 -40.84
C GLU A 164 -4.97 1.12 -41.66
N ALA A 165 -6.21 0.63 -41.54
CA ALA A 165 -6.70 -0.38 -42.43
C ALA A 165 -6.71 0.30 -43.80
N ALA A 166 -5.66 0.04 -44.57
CA ALA A 166 -5.69 0.27 -46.00
C ALA A 166 -7.02 -0.33 -46.51
N PRO A 167 -7.76 0.38 -47.38
CA PRO A 167 -8.98 -0.17 -47.93
C PRO A 167 -8.65 -1.52 -48.56
N GLU A 168 -9.34 -2.56 -48.11
CA GLU A 168 -9.28 -3.87 -48.75
C GLU A 168 -9.65 -3.67 -50.22
N THR A 169 -8.66 -3.79 -51.10
CA THR A 169 -8.89 -3.95 -52.51
C THR A 169 -9.67 -5.24 -52.68
N GLU A 170 -10.95 -5.09 -53.05
CA GLU A 170 -11.86 -6.16 -53.46
C GLU A 170 -11.12 -7.11 -54.42
N ALA A 171 -10.80 -8.31 -53.92
CA ALA A 171 -10.16 -9.34 -54.73
C ALA A 171 -11.17 -9.81 -55.78
N ALA A 172 -10.81 -9.65 -57.06
CA ALA A 172 -11.59 -10.18 -58.17
C ALA A 172 -11.91 -11.69 -57.95
N PRO A 173 -13.12 -12.14 -58.28
CA PRO A 173 -13.54 -13.51 -58.05
C PRO A 173 -12.62 -14.50 -58.79
N GLN A 174 -12.04 -15.42 -58.05
CA GLN A 174 -11.25 -16.53 -58.59
C GLN A 174 -12.18 -17.48 -59.38
N PRO A 175 -11.76 -17.98 -60.56
CA PRO A 175 -12.54 -18.97 -61.29
C PRO A 175 -12.60 -20.30 -60.51
N VAL A 176 -13.80 -20.88 -60.47
CA VAL A 176 -14.12 -22.15 -59.83
C VAL A 176 -13.34 -23.29 -60.51
N PRO A 177 -12.57 -24.12 -59.77
CA PRO A 177 -11.96 -25.32 -60.35
C PRO A 177 -12.99 -26.44 -60.52
N GLU A 178 -13.02 -27.04 -61.71
CA GLU A 178 -13.86 -28.19 -62.04
C GLU A 178 -13.49 -29.44 -61.22
N PRO A 179 -14.46 -30.32 -60.91
CA PRO A 179 -14.24 -31.48 -60.07
C PRO A 179 -13.58 -32.61 -60.86
N GLY A 180 -12.29 -32.88 -60.58
CA GLY A 180 -11.67 -34.13 -61.01
C GLY A 180 -10.17 -34.08 -61.18
N MET A 181 -9.42 -34.04 -60.07
CA MET A 181 -8.11 -34.71 -60.05
C MET A 181 -7.66 -35.00 -58.61
N LEU A 182 -7.71 -36.29 -58.27
CA LEU A 182 -6.99 -36.90 -57.17
C LEU A 182 -5.48 -36.72 -57.38
N ALA A 183 -4.77 -36.19 -56.38
CA ALA A 183 -3.34 -36.42 -56.23
C ALA A 183 -2.98 -36.51 -54.74
N LEU A 184 -2.61 -37.73 -54.32
CA LEU A 184 -1.92 -38.03 -53.08
C LEU A 184 -0.53 -37.40 -53.06
N PHE A 185 -0.19 -36.72 -51.96
CA PHE A 185 1.15 -36.69 -51.35
C PHE A 185 0.89 -36.45 -49.84
N GLY A 186 1.45 -37.16 -48.85
CA GLY A 186 2.68 -37.92 -48.78
C GLY A 186 3.47 -37.40 -47.57
N LEU A 187 3.47 -38.20 -46.48
CA LEU A 187 4.41 -38.30 -45.35
C LEU A 187 5.55 -37.27 -45.18
N GLY A 188 5.82 -36.87 -43.94
CA GLY A 188 7.14 -36.33 -43.55
C GLY A 188 7.27 -35.96 -42.07
N ALA A 189 8.03 -36.76 -41.33
CA ALA A 189 8.34 -36.63 -39.90
C ALA A 189 9.70 -35.94 -39.64
N ALA A 190 10.00 -35.75 -38.35
CA ALA A 190 11.30 -35.38 -37.74
C ALA A 190 11.72 -33.91 -37.94
N GLY A 191 12.32 -33.20 -36.99
CA GLY A 191 13.01 -33.52 -35.74
C GLY A 191 14.10 -32.46 -35.55
N LEU A 192 14.47 -32.11 -34.32
CA LEU A 192 15.85 -32.00 -33.81
C LEU A 192 15.94 -31.12 -32.56
N ALA A 193 16.60 -31.70 -31.57
CA ALA A 193 17.22 -31.03 -30.44
C ALA A 193 18.41 -30.17 -30.88
N CYS A 194 18.76 -29.17 -30.07
CA CYS A 194 20.12 -28.67 -29.99
C CYS A 194 20.47 -28.25 -28.55
N LEU A 195 21.30 -29.07 -27.90
CA LEU A 195 22.13 -28.71 -26.75
C LEU A 195 23.08 -27.57 -27.15
N TRP A 196 23.40 -26.64 -26.25
CA TRP A 196 24.79 -26.17 -26.09
C TRP A 196 25.09 -25.87 -24.62
N ARG A 197 26.04 -26.65 -24.07
CA ARG A 197 26.78 -26.36 -22.83
C ARG A 197 27.86 -25.31 -23.17
N TYR A 198 28.11 -24.37 -22.26
CA TYR A 198 29.44 -23.76 -22.15
C TYR A 198 29.84 -23.61 -20.67
N VAL A 199 31.15 -23.68 -20.46
CA VAL A 199 31.86 -24.17 -19.28
C VAL A 199 32.63 -23.04 -18.58
N ARG A 200 32.65 -23.11 -17.23
CA ARG A 200 33.65 -22.65 -16.21
C ARG A 200 34.33 -21.27 -16.33
N ARG A 201 34.44 -20.60 -15.17
CA ARG A 201 35.72 -20.24 -14.48
C ARG A 201 35.44 -19.93 -12.99
N ARG A 202 36.01 -20.75 -12.09
CA ARG A 202 37.13 -20.47 -11.15
C ARG A 202 36.72 -19.81 -9.82
N SER A 203 36.82 -20.60 -8.76
CA SER A 203 37.44 -20.24 -7.47
C SER A 203 38.19 -21.49 -7.00
#